data_AF-A0A7J7G6V8-F1
#
_entry.id   AF-A0A7J7G6V8-F1
#
_cell.length_a   1.000
_cell.length_b   1.000
_cell.length_c   1.000
_cell.angle_alpha   90.00
_cell.angle_beta   90.00
_cell.angle_gamma   90.00
#
_symmetry.space_group_name_H-M   'P 1'
#
loop_
_entity.id
_entity.type
_entity.pdbx_description
1 polymer ?
#
loop_
_entity_poly.entity_id
_entity_poly.type
_entity_poly.pdbx_seq_one_letter_code
_entity_poly.pdbx_strand_id
1 'polypeptide(L)'
;MNFLLSNSGWQRSFIADYGVPCMVLIWSLMSFGVPTKVPSGVPRRLFGPLPWESASLLHWTVIKGRFLLSPYEESTYHLLDMGKVSVVYTFAAFIPAVMIAGLYFFDHCVASQMAQQKEFNLKNPYAYHYDILLLGIMTLLCGLIGLPPANGVLPQSPMHTKSLVVLKRQLIRKKMVKSAKECIKQQGSNSEIYGRMQAVFIEMDTTPDVYKISN
;
A
#
# COMPACT_ATOMS: atom_id res chain seq x y z
N MET A 1 -31.17 22.28 8.50
CA MET A 1 -29.78 22.00 8.10
C MET A 1 -28.78 22.80 8.96
N ASN A 2 -28.85 22.69 10.29
CA ASN A 2 -28.01 23.47 11.23
C ASN A 2 -27.68 22.69 12.53
N PHE A 3 -27.73 21.35 12.51
CA PHE A 3 -27.50 20.54 13.73
C PHE A 3 -26.09 19.95 13.83
N LEU A 4 -25.24 20.09 12.80
CA LEU A 4 -23.91 19.46 12.81
C LEU A 4 -22.79 20.36 13.32
N LEU A 5 -22.99 21.69 13.47
CA LEU A 5 -21.92 22.64 13.82
C LEU A 5 -21.53 22.70 15.30
N SER A 6 -22.16 21.91 16.17
CA SER A 6 -21.90 21.92 17.62
C SER A 6 -20.93 20.82 18.10
N ASN A 7 -20.05 20.31 17.23
CA ASN A 7 -19.15 19.24 17.64
C ASN A 7 -17.68 19.66 17.53
N SER A 8 -16.96 19.48 18.65
CA SER A 8 -15.53 19.78 18.83
C SER A 8 -14.75 19.30 17.61
N GLY A 9 -13.90 20.16 17.02
CA GLY A 9 -13.15 19.86 15.79
C GLY A 9 -12.34 18.55 15.86
N TRP A 10 -12.01 18.10 17.08
CA TRP A 10 -11.40 16.80 17.34
C TRP A 10 -12.29 15.62 16.94
N GLN A 11 -13.59 15.64 17.28
CA GLN A 11 -14.52 14.55 16.93
C GLN A 11 -14.74 14.47 15.42
N ARG A 12 -14.76 15.61 14.74
CA ARG A 12 -14.89 15.68 13.27
C ARG A 12 -13.69 15.07 12.55
N SER A 13 -12.48 15.36 13.00
CA SER A 13 -11.26 14.76 12.42
C SER A 13 -11.23 13.25 12.63
N PHE A 14 -11.62 12.79 13.83
CA PHE A 14 -11.67 11.37 14.13
C PHE A 14 -12.68 10.61 13.25
N ILE A 15 -13.88 11.16 13.07
CA ILE A 15 -14.90 10.58 12.19
C ILE A 15 -14.50 10.61 10.71
N ALA A 16 -13.76 11.63 10.28
CA ALA A 16 -13.27 11.72 8.90
C ALA A 16 -12.25 10.62 8.57
N ASP A 17 -11.32 10.33 9.49
CA ASP A 17 -10.25 9.35 9.28
C ASP A 17 -10.72 7.90 9.48
N TYR A 18 -11.61 7.66 10.46
CA TYR A 18 -12.07 6.32 10.85
C TYR A 18 -13.50 5.97 10.42
N GLY A 19 -14.20 6.88 9.73
CA GLY A 19 -15.59 6.65 9.32
C GLY A 19 -15.78 5.42 8.43
N VAL A 20 -14.85 5.20 7.49
CA VAL A 20 -14.88 4.04 6.58
C VAL A 20 -14.72 2.71 7.34
N PRO A 21 -13.65 2.47 8.12
CA PRO A 21 -13.52 1.21 8.87
C PRO A 21 -14.62 1.05 9.92
N CYS A 22 -15.06 2.12 10.61
CA CYS A 22 -16.17 2.03 11.55
C CYS A 22 -17.49 1.62 10.87
N MET A 23 -17.80 2.15 9.69
CA MET A 23 -18.98 1.73 8.92
C MET A 23 -18.90 0.28 8.48
N VAL A 24 -17.73 -0.18 8.03
CA VAL A 24 -17.51 -1.59 7.70
C VAL A 24 -17.77 -2.48 8.92
N LEU A 25 -17.30 -2.10 10.11
CA LEU A 25 -17.53 -2.85 11.35
C LEU A 25 -19.00 -2.87 11.75
N ILE A 26 -19.67 -1.72 11.76
CA ILE A 26 -21.10 -1.62 12.12
C ILE A 26 -21.96 -2.44 11.16
N TRP A 27 -21.70 -2.34 9.86
CA TRP A 27 -22.45 -3.08 8.84
C TRP A 27 -22.17 -4.60 8.91
N SER A 28 -20.93 -4.97 9.21
CA SER A 28 -20.57 -6.37 9.45
C SER A 28 -21.29 -6.92 10.69
N LEU A 29 -21.27 -6.19 11.81
CA LEU A 29 -21.97 -6.58 13.04
C LEU A 29 -23.48 -6.72 12.82
N MET A 30 -24.09 -5.80 12.07
CA MET A 30 -25.50 -5.88 11.73
C MET A 30 -25.81 -7.09 10.80
N SER A 31 -24.91 -7.40 9.86
CA SER A 31 -25.00 -8.59 9.00
C SER A 31 -24.91 -9.90 9.79
N PHE A 32 -24.14 -9.93 10.89
CA PHE A 32 -24.04 -11.07 11.79
C PHE A 32 -25.16 -11.14 12.84
N GLY A 33 -25.73 -9.99 13.23
CA GLY A 33 -26.76 -9.88 14.27
C GLY A 33 -28.18 -10.23 13.80
N VAL A 34 -28.49 -10.16 12.50
CA VAL A 34 -29.81 -10.51 11.96
C VAL A 34 -29.85 -12.01 11.59
N PRO A 35 -30.66 -12.85 12.28
CA PRO A 35 -30.68 -14.30 12.05
C PRO A 35 -31.49 -14.74 10.82
N THR A 36 -32.07 -13.81 10.06
CA THR A 36 -33.02 -14.14 8.99
C THR A 36 -32.31 -14.53 7.69
N LYS A 37 -32.80 -15.61 7.07
CA LYS A 37 -32.30 -16.24 5.85
C LYS A 37 -31.92 -15.22 4.76
N VAL A 38 -30.62 -14.96 4.61
CA VAL A 38 -30.07 -14.17 3.52
C VAL A 38 -30.16 -15.02 2.23
N PRO A 39 -30.63 -14.47 1.10
CA PRO A 39 -30.72 -15.21 -0.16
C PRO A 39 -29.35 -15.81 -0.52
N SER A 40 -29.36 -17.05 -1.01
CA SER A 40 -28.20 -17.93 -1.22
C SER A 40 -27.11 -17.39 -2.18
N GLY A 41 -27.34 -16.24 -2.81
CA GLY A 41 -26.40 -15.60 -3.73
C GLY A 41 -25.49 -14.53 -3.11
N VAL A 42 -25.68 -14.14 -1.84
CA VAL A 42 -24.86 -13.10 -1.20
C VAL A 42 -23.94 -13.71 -0.13
N PRO A 43 -22.63 -13.87 -0.40
CA PRO A 43 -21.70 -14.39 0.59
C PRO A 43 -21.55 -13.39 1.75
N ARG A 44 -21.89 -13.82 2.97
CA ARG A 44 -21.72 -13.03 4.20
C ARG A 44 -20.27 -12.93 4.68
N ARG A 45 -19.38 -13.76 4.12
CA ARG A 45 -17.97 -13.86 4.52
C ARG A 45 -17.12 -13.82 3.26
N LEU A 46 -15.94 -13.21 3.39
CA LEU A 46 -14.90 -13.33 2.38
C LEU A 46 -14.32 -14.74 2.53
N PHE A 47 -14.61 -15.62 1.57
CA PHE A 47 -14.03 -16.95 1.52
C PHE A 47 -12.68 -16.84 0.81
N GLY A 48 -11.60 -16.76 1.58
CA GLY A 48 -10.24 -16.94 1.07
C GLY A 48 -9.81 -18.39 1.31
N PRO A 49 -9.48 -19.19 0.28
CA PRO A 49 -8.85 -20.49 0.49
C PRO A 49 -7.52 -20.29 1.24
N LEU A 50 -7.13 -21.28 2.06
CA LEU A 50 -5.88 -21.15 2.80
C LEU A 50 -4.72 -21.13 1.80
N PRO A 51 -3.82 -20.14 1.89
CA PRO A 51 -2.71 -20.02 0.94
C PRO A 51 -1.82 -21.27 0.92
N TRP A 52 -1.70 -21.97 2.05
CA TRP A 52 -0.80 -23.13 2.22
C TRP A 52 -1.49 -24.48 2.00
N GLU A 53 -2.74 -24.50 1.53
CA GLU A 53 -3.47 -25.75 1.25
C GLU A 53 -2.96 -26.38 -0.06
N SER A 54 -2.85 -27.71 -0.10
CA SER A 54 -2.29 -28.46 -1.24
C SER A 54 -3.01 -28.19 -2.57
N ALA A 55 -4.30 -27.87 -2.52
CA ALA A 55 -5.10 -27.47 -3.67
C ALA A 55 -4.73 -26.07 -4.23
N SER A 56 -4.22 -25.15 -3.40
CA SER A 56 -3.78 -23.81 -3.82
C SER A 56 -2.32 -23.80 -4.30
N LEU A 57 -1.46 -24.66 -3.74
CA LEU A 57 -0.09 -24.85 -4.23
C LEU A 57 -0.02 -25.34 -5.68
N LEU A 58 -1.06 -26.06 -6.12
CA LEU A 58 -1.20 -26.59 -7.49
C LEU A 58 -1.36 -25.49 -8.55
N HIS A 59 -1.85 -24.30 -8.16
CA HIS A 59 -1.97 -23.13 -9.03
C HIS A 59 -0.71 -22.25 -9.08
N TRP A 60 0.21 -22.41 -8.12
CA TRP A 60 1.24 -21.40 -7.82
C TRP A 60 2.64 -21.72 -8.35
N THR A 61 2.81 -22.79 -9.11
CA THR A 61 4.13 -23.17 -9.62
C THR A 61 4.08 -23.57 -11.08
N VAL A 62 4.29 -22.58 -11.97
CA VAL A 62 4.60 -22.81 -13.39
C VAL A 62 5.95 -23.53 -13.54
N ILE A 63 6.89 -23.29 -12.61
CA ILE A 63 8.18 -23.99 -12.53
C ILE A 63 8.18 -24.92 -11.33
N LYS A 64 7.76 -26.18 -11.53
CA LYS A 64 8.12 -27.27 -10.61
C LYS A 64 9.59 -27.61 -10.86
N GLY A 65 10.47 -26.76 -10.34
CA GLY A 65 11.90 -27.01 -10.28
C GLY A 65 12.13 -28.26 -9.44
N ARG A 66 12.70 -29.28 -10.06
CA ARG A 66 13.24 -30.57 -9.58
C ARG A 66 14.04 -30.53 -8.26
N PHE A 67 14.15 -29.43 -7.54
CA PHE A 67 15.20 -29.27 -6.53
C PHE A 67 14.81 -29.61 -5.09
N LEU A 68 13.56 -29.49 -4.66
CA LEU A 68 13.18 -29.87 -3.30
C LEU A 68 11.76 -30.43 -3.34
N LEU A 69 11.56 -31.59 -2.70
CA LEU A 69 10.31 -32.30 -2.41
C LEU A 69 10.21 -33.67 -3.13
N SER A 70 10.36 -34.67 -2.27
CA SER A 70 10.22 -36.14 -2.37
C SER A 70 9.31 -36.72 -3.47
N PRO A 71 9.62 -37.92 -4.00
CA PRO A 71 8.85 -38.60 -5.04
C PRO A 71 7.74 -39.46 -4.41
N TYR A 72 6.59 -38.88 -4.08
CA TYR A 72 5.38 -39.68 -3.84
C TYR A 72 4.14 -38.80 -4.02
N GLU A 73 3.60 -38.79 -5.23
CA GLU A 73 2.18 -38.97 -5.56
C GLU A 73 2.03 -38.73 -7.07
N GLU A 74 1.66 -39.79 -7.77
CA GLU A 74 1.49 -39.86 -9.22
C GLU A 74 0.08 -39.40 -9.59
N SER A 75 -0.05 -38.17 -10.09
CA SER A 75 -1.24 -37.76 -10.86
C SER A 75 -0.91 -36.58 -11.77
N THR A 76 -0.31 -36.93 -12.90
CA THR A 76 -0.80 -36.56 -14.24
C THR A 76 -0.84 -35.06 -14.59
N TYR A 77 0.32 -34.61 -15.08
CA TYR A 77 0.59 -33.77 -16.27
C TYR A 77 -0.37 -32.62 -16.62
N HIS A 78 0.16 -31.38 -16.61
CA HIS A 78 -0.32 -30.34 -17.53
C HIS A 78 0.74 -29.32 -18.01
N LEU A 79 1.99 -29.31 -17.51
CA LEU A 79 2.98 -28.29 -17.90
C LEU A 79 4.42 -28.79 -18.16
N LEU A 80 4.66 -30.10 -18.22
CA LEU A 80 5.90 -30.62 -18.84
C LEU A 80 5.92 -30.44 -20.37
N ASP A 81 4.83 -29.91 -20.95
CA ASP A 81 4.65 -29.61 -22.38
C ASP A 81 4.94 -28.14 -22.76
N MET A 82 5.42 -27.27 -21.85
CA MET A 82 5.83 -25.90 -22.24
C MET A 82 6.99 -25.88 -23.24
N GLY A 83 7.81 -26.94 -23.29
CA GLY A 83 8.83 -27.14 -24.32
C GLY A 83 8.30 -27.70 -25.65
N LYS A 84 7.02 -28.07 -25.71
CA LYS A 84 6.34 -28.67 -26.87
C LYS A 84 5.35 -27.71 -27.55
N VAL A 85 5.36 -26.45 -27.13
CA VAL A 85 4.58 -25.38 -27.76
C VAL A 85 5.28 -25.00 -29.06
N SER A 86 4.54 -25.05 -30.18
CA SER A 86 5.08 -24.62 -31.48
C SER A 86 5.58 -23.18 -31.35
N VAL A 87 6.78 -22.92 -31.89
CA VAL A 87 7.45 -21.62 -31.88
C VAL A 87 6.51 -20.49 -32.37
N VAL A 88 5.56 -20.83 -33.24
CA VAL A 88 4.51 -19.92 -33.73
C VAL A 88 3.65 -19.34 -32.60
N TYR A 89 3.25 -20.14 -31.60
CA TYR A 89 2.45 -19.66 -30.47
C TYR A 89 3.27 -18.78 -29.51
N THR A 90 4.57 -19.05 -29.36
CA THR A 90 5.48 -18.19 -28.59
C THR A 90 5.61 -16.80 -29.22
N PHE A 91 5.73 -16.73 -30.55
CA PHE A 91 5.71 -15.46 -31.27
C PHE A 91 4.34 -14.78 -31.23
N ALA A 92 3.24 -15.53 -31.29
CA ALA A 92 1.90 -14.97 -31.16
C ALA A 92 1.66 -14.36 -29.76
N ALA A 93 2.21 -14.97 -28.70
CA ALA A 93 2.11 -14.47 -27.33
C ALA A 93 2.89 -13.16 -27.08
N PHE A 94 3.83 -12.81 -27.96
CA PHE A 94 4.56 -11.54 -27.87
C PHE A 94 3.64 -10.32 -28.03
N ILE A 95 2.62 -10.41 -28.87
CA ILE A 95 1.68 -9.31 -29.14
C ILE A 95 0.91 -8.88 -27.87
N PRO A 96 0.18 -9.78 -27.17
CA PRO A 96 -0.49 -9.41 -25.91
C PRO A 96 0.52 -9.08 -24.81
N ALA A 97 1.71 -9.68 -24.80
CA ALA A 97 2.75 -9.36 -23.83
C ALA A 97 3.24 -7.91 -23.95
N VAL A 98 3.51 -7.43 -25.17
CA VAL A 98 3.89 -6.03 -25.41
C VAL A 98 2.75 -5.07 -25.04
N MET A 99 1.50 -5.44 -25.33
CA MET A 99 0.33 -4.64 -24.97
C MET A 99 0.19 -4.47 -23.44
N ILE A 100 0.34 -5.56 -22.68
CA ILE A 100 0.30 -5.53 -21.20
C ILE A 100 1.52 -4.78 -20.64
N ALA A 101 2.71 -4.98 -21.21
CA ALA A 101 3.91 -4.26 -20.79
C ALA A 101 3.76 -2.74 -20.97
N GLY A 102 3.16 -2.30 -22.07
CA GLY A 102 2.84 -0.88 -22.30
C GLY A 102 1.84 -0.32 -21.28
N LEU A 103 0.79 -1.09 -20.96
CA LEU A 103 -0.20 -0.69 -19.95
C LEU A 103 0.43 -0.55 -18.56
N TYR A 104 1.28 -1.49 -18.14
CA TYR A 104 1.96 -1.42 -16.84
C TYR A 104 3.00 -0.31 -16.77
N PHE A 105 3.71 -0.06 -17.87
CA PHE A 105 4.58 1.09 -17.96
C PHE A 105 3.81 2.39 -17.75
N PHE A 106 2.65 2.53 -18.39
CA PHE A 106 1.80 3.71 -18.22
C PHE A 106 1.26 3.85 -16.80
N ASP A 107 0.66 2.80 -16.23
CA ASP A 107 0.13 2.81 -14.86
C ASP A 107 1.22 3.20 -13.85
N HIS A 108 2.43 2.65 -14.00
CA HIS A 108 3.55 2.96 -13.11
C HIS A 108 4.02 4.41 -13.27
N CYS A 109 4.16 4.89 -14.51
CA CYS A 109 4.55 6.28 -14.77
C CYS A 109 3.51 7.28 -14.23
N VAL A 110 2.23 7.04 -14.44
CA VAL A 110 1.14 7.90 -13.95
C VAL A 110 1.04 7.85 -12.42
N ALA A 111 1.07 6.66 -11.83
CA ALA A 111 1.03 6.50 -10.37
C ALA A 111 2.23 7.20 -9.70
N SER A 112 3.43 7.07 -10.26
CA SER A 112 4.63 7.70 -9.75
C SER A 112 4.55 9.23 -9.85
N GLN A 113 4.11 9.78 -11.01
CA GLN A 113 3.88 11.22 -11.17
C GLN A 113 2.83 11.78 -10.19
N MET A 114 1.73 11.04 -9.95
CA MET A 114 0.69 11.45 -8.99
C MET A 114 1.16 11.37 -7.54
N ALA A 115 2.01 10.40 -7.19
CA ALA A 115 2.60 10.30 -5.85
C ALA A 115 3.66 11.39 -5.60
N GLN A 116 4.25 11.93 -6.66
CA GLN A 116 5.40 12.84 -6.63
C GLN A 116 5.07 14.27 -7.06
N GLN A 117 3.81 14.70 -6.91
CA GLN A 117 3.44 16.08 -7.21
C GLN A 117 4.32 17.07 -6.43
N LYS A 118 4.69 18.18 -7.08
CA LYS A 118 5.48 19.28 -6.47
C LYS A 118 4.86 19.79 -5.16
N GLU A 119 3.55 19.61 -5.00
CA GLU A 119 2.79 19.92 -3.79
C GLU A 119 3.25 19.12 -2.54
N PHE A 120 3.88 17.96 -2.70
CA PHE A 120 4.34 17.10 -1.58
C PHE A 120 5.78 17.37 -1.13
N ASN A 121 6.53 18.22 -1.83
CA ASN A 121 7.89 18.66 -1.49
C ASN A 121 8.79 17.52 -0.94
N LEU A 122 8.92 16.43 -1.71
CA LEU A 122 9.70 15.26 -1.32
C LEU A 122 11.21 15.56 -1.40
N LYS A 123 11.96 15.13 -0.38
CA LYS A 123 13.40 15.41 -0.20
C LYS A 123 14.30 14.55 -1.10
N ASN A 124 13.86 13.36 -1.49
CA ASN A 124 14.66 12.43 -2.29
C ASN A 124 14.44 12.69 -3.79
N PRO A 125 15.51 12.67 -4.60
CA PRO A 125 15.40 12.78 -6.05
C PRO A 125 14.67 11.57 -6.62
N TYR A 126 14.03 11.77 -7.77
CA TYR A 126 13.23 10.75 -8.41
C TYR A 126 14.10 9.65 -9.03
N ALA A 127 13.78 8.38 -8.77
CA ALA A 127 14.49 7.20 -9.29
C ALA A 127 13.63 6.37 -10.25
N TYR A 128 12.88 7.03 -11.15
CA TYR A 128 11.92 6.38 -12.06
C TYR A 128 12.48 5.19 -12.85
N HIS A 129 13.74 5.28 -13.31
CA HIS A 129 14.38 4.23 -14.09
C HIS A 129 14.59 2.94 -13.29
N TYR A 130 14.94 3.06 -12.01
CA TYR A 130 15.15 1.90 -11.13
C TYR A 130 13.84 1.23 -10.77
N ASP A 131 12.78 2.01 -10.57
CA ASP A 131 11.45 1.49 -10.26
C ASP A 131 10.87 0.71 -11.46
N ILE A 132 11.08 1.20 -12.69
CA ILE A 132 10.66 0.50 -13.91
C ILE A 132 11.46 -0.80 -14.13
N LEU A 133 12.77 -0.77 -13.89
CA LEU A 133 13.61 -1.97 -13.97
C LEU A 133 13.17 -3.03 -12.95
N LEU A 134 12.90 -2.59 -11.71
CA LEU A 134 12.41 -3.46 -10.64
C LEU A 134 11.04 -4.04 -10.97
N LEU A 135 10.12 -3.24 -11.52
CA LEU A 135 8.81 -3.70 -11.98
C LEU A 135 8.94 -4.78 -13.05
N GLY A 136 9.86 -4.62 -14.00
CA GLY A 136 10.14 -5.61 -15.03
C GLY A 136 10.64 -6.94 -14.44
N ILE A 137 11.59 -6.88 -13.49
CA ILE A 137 12.10 -8.07 -12.79
C ILE A 137 10.98 -8.76 -12.00
N MET A 138 10.17 -8.00 -11.27
CA MET A 138 9.07 -8.56 -10.47
C MET A 138 7.95 -9.16 -11.34
N THR A 139 7.66 -8.55 -12.49
CA THR A 139 6.69 -9.09 -13.46
C THR A 139 7.20 -10.39 -14.08
N LEU A 140 8.50 -10.47 -14.38
CA LEU A 140 9.13 -11.70 -14.87
C LEU A 140 9.06 -12.80 -13.80
N LEU A 141 9.39 -12.50 -12.54
CA LEU A 141 9.27 -13.44 -11.43
C LEU A 141 7.81 -13.88 -11.20
N CYS A 142 6.84 -12.95 -11.22
CA CYS A 142 5.42 -13.26 -11.14
C CYS A 142 4.98 -14.20 -12.28
N GLY A 143 5.42 -13.93 -13.51
CA GLY A 143 5.13 -14.77 -14.67
C GLY A 143 5.70 -16.19 -14.57
N LEU A 144 6.90 -16.33 -13.99
CA LEU A 144 7.52 -17.64 -13.73
C LEU A 144 6.89 -18.41 -12.56
N ILE A 145 6.28 -17.71 -11.60
CA ILE A 145 5.57 -18.31 -10.47
C ILE A 145 4.09 -18.56 -10.85
N GLY A 146 3.54 -17.85 -11.85
CA GLY A 146 2.12 -17.90 -12.20
C GLY A 146 1.25 -16.96 -11.36
N LEU A 147 1.87 -15.99 -10.67
CA LEU A 147 1.17 -14.98 -9.90
C LEU A 147 0.76 -13.81 -10.82
N PRO A 148 -0.42 -13.20 -10.59
CA PRO A 148 -0.80 -11.99 -11.29
C PRO A 148 0.22 -10.89 -10.99
N PRO A 149 0.66 -10.12 -11.99
CA PRO A 149 1.59 -9.02 -11.75
C PRO A 149 0.91 -7.94 -10.88
N ALA A 150 1.67 -7.38 -9.93
CA ALA A 150 1.19 -6.25 -9.13
C ALA A 150 1.37 -4.95 -9.91
N ASN A 151 0.28 -4.20 -10.14
CA ASN A 151 0.32 -2.87 -10.73
C ASN A 151 0.26 -1.76 -9.67
N GLY A 152 0.77 -0.58 -10.01
CA GLY A 152 0.64 0.61 -9.17
C GLY A 152 -0.83 1.04 -9.06
N VAL A 153 -1.42 0.94 -7.87
CA VAL A 153 -2.82 1.30 -7.65
C VAL A 153 -2.96 2.83 -7.63
N LEU A 154 -3.49 3.38 -8.72
CA LEU A 154 -3.65 4.82 -8.96
C LEU A 154 -4.25 5.63 -7.78
N PRO A 155 -5.32 5.18 -7.08
CA PRO A 155 -5.83 5.91 -5.92
C PRO A 155 -5.04 5.68 -4.63
N GLN A 156 -4.38 4.53 -4.48
CA GLN A 156 -3.71 4.18 -3.22
C GLN A 156 -2.40 4.94 -3.03
N SER A 157 -1.58 5.06 -4.08
CA SER A 157 -0.31 5.78 -4.04
C SER A 157 -0.44 7.24 -3.58
N PRO A 158 -1.34 8.08 -4.15
CA PRO A 158 -1.51 9.45 -3.69
C PRO A 158 -2.19 9.54 -2.32
N MET A 159 -3.10 8.64 -1.97
CA MET A 159 -3.73 8.64 -0.64
C MET A 159 -2.72 8.35 0.46
N HIS A 160 -1.83 7.39 0.24
CA HIS A 160 -0.77 7.06 1.18
C HIS A 160 0.16 8.27 1.39
N THR A 161 0.65 8.88 0.31
CA THR A 161 1.49 10.09 0.40
C THR A 161 0.78 11.25 1.11
N LYS A 162 -0.49 11.52 0.76
CA LYS A 162 -1.29 12.57 1.41
C LYS A 162 -1.42 12.34 2.92
N SER A 163 -1.72 11.12 3.34
CA SER A 163 -1.86 10.77 4.76
C SER A 163 -0.54 10.95 5.54
N LEU A 164 0.58 10.56 4.92
CA LEU A 164 1.91 10.65 5.53
C LEU A 164 2.36 12.11 5.69
N VAL A 165 2.10 12.95 4.69
CA VAL A 165 2.42 14.40 4.73
C VAL A 165 1.62 15.12 5.80
N VAL A 166 0.32 14.80 5.95
CA VAL A 166 -0.52 15.36 7.02
C VAL A 166 0.01 14.94 8.40
N LEU A 167 0.34 13.66 8.58
CA LEU A 167 0.89 13.14 9.84
C LEU A 167 2.22 13.82 10.20
N LYS A 168 3.15 13.95 9.25
CA LYS A 168 4.42 14.66 9.46
C LYS A 168 4.21 16.10 9.92
N ARG A 169 3.29 16.84 9.27
CA ARG A 169 2.95 18.23 9.64
C ARG A 169 2.38 18.33 11.05
N GLN A 170 1.53 17.40 11.46
CA GLN A 170 0.94 17.36 12.80
C GLN A 170 1.99 17.05 13.88
N LEU A 171 2.91 16.11 13.61
CA LEU A 171 4.01 15.77 14.52
C LEU A 171 4.97 16.96 14.73
N ILE A 172 5.36 17.65 13.66
CA ILE A 172 6.21 18.86 13.74
C ILE A 172 5.53 19.92 14.62
N ARG A 173 4.25 20.20 14.38
CA ARG A 173 3.47 21.15 15.21
C ARG A 173 3.44 20.73 16.68
N LYS A 174 3.14 19.47 17.00
CA LYS A 174 3.09 18.98 18.38
C LYS A 174 4.45 19.12 19.09
N LYS A 175 5.56 18.78 18.44
CA LYS A 175 6.90 18.95 19.01
C LYS A 175 7.28 20.42 19.19
N MET A 176 7.00 21.28 18.21
CA MET A 176 7.25 22.73 18.32
C MET A 176 6.48 23.35 19.49
N VAL A 177 5.20 23.01 19.65
CA VAL A 177 4.38 23.50 20.77
C VAL A 177 4.89 22.97 22.11
N LYS A 178 5.31 21.70 22.18
CA LYS A 178 5.90 21.12 23.41
C LYS A 178 7.20 21.85 23.80
N SER A 179 8.09 22.06 22.84
CA SER A 179 9.36 22.80 23.04
C SER A 179 9.11 24.24 23.49
N ALA A 180 8.19 24.95 22.83
CA ALA A 180 7.80 26.30 23.25
C ALA A 180 7.24 26.33 24.68
N LYS A 181 6.40 25.36 25.05
CA LYS A 181 5.83 25.26 26.40
C LYS A 181 6.91 24.99 27.47
N GLU A 182 7.90 24.16 27.15
CA GLU A 182 9.05 23.91 28.03
C GLU A 182 9.92 25.17 28.21
N CYS A 183 10.18 25.93 27.15
CA CYS A 183 10.90 27.21 27.24
C CYS A 183 10.16 28.27 28.06
N ILE A 184 8.83 28.38 27.88
CA ILE A 184 8.00 29.30 28.67
C ILE A 184 8.05 28.93 30.15
N LYS A 185 8.03 27.62 30.47
CA LYS A 185 8.17 27.14 31.86
C LYS A 185 9.53 27.45 32.46
N GLN A 186 10.58 27.55 31.65
CA GLN A 186 11.94 27.93 32.06
C GLN A 186 12.16 29.45 32.12
N GLN A 187 11.11 30.28 31.97
CA GLN A 187 11.22 31.75 31.88
C GLN A 187 12.19 32.22 30.78
N GLY A 188 12.29 31.48 29.67
CA GLY A 188 13.15 31.86 28.54
C GLY A 188 12.68 33.15 27.85
N SER A 189 13.63 33.95 27.37
CA SER A 189 13.35 35.14 26.55
C SER A 189 12.63 34.77 25.25
N ASN A 190 11.82 35.67 24.69
CA ASN A 190 11.11 35.45 23.42
C ASN A 190 12.08 35.04 22.29
N SER A 191 13.29 35.61 22.25
CA SER A 191 14.32 35.23 21.26
C SER A 191 14.81 33.78 21.42
N GLU A 192 14.89 33.29 22.65
CA GLU A 192 15.30 31.92 22.96
C GLU A 192 14.21 30.90 22.56
N ILE A 193 12.94 31.26 22.74
CA ILE A 193 11.79 30.44 22.31
C ILE A 193 11.82 30.24 20.79
N TYR A 194 11.98 31.32 20.02
CA TYR A 194 12.07 31.24 18.56
C TYR A 194 13.30 30.43 18.11
N GLY A 195 14.46 30.64 18.76
CA GLY A 195 15.67 29.89 18.47
C GLY A 195 15.51 28.38 18.71
N ARG A 196 14.92 27.96 19.83
CA ARG A 196 14.67 26.53 20.11
C ARG A 196 13.61 25.92 19.20
N MET A 197 12.54 26.66 18.86
CA MET A 197 11.56 26.18 17.87
C MET A 197 12.20 25.98 16.50
N GLN A 198 13.07 26.90 16.07
CA GLN A 198 13.78 26.81 14.80
C GLN A 198 14.81 25.65 14.81
N ALA A 199 15.50 25.43 15.93
CA ALA A 199 16.39 24.28 16.10
C ALA A 199 15.62 22.95 15.99
N VAL A 200 14.47 22.82 16.66
CA VAL A 200 13.62 21.62 16.58
C VAL A 200 13.08 21.41 15.16
N PHE A 201 12.76 22.50 14.45
CA PHE A 201 12.33 22.45 13.06
C PHE A 201 13.46 21.94 12.14
N ILE A 202 14.66 22.50 12.27
CA ILE A 202 15.84 22.08 11.51
C ILE A 202 16.20 20.63 11.82
N GLU A 203 16.23 20.23 13.09
CA GLU A 203 16.49 18.87 13.55
C GLU A 203 15.50 17.88 12.90
N MET A 204 14.20 18.19 12.95
CA MET A 204 13.14 17.35 12.38
C MET A 204 13.20 17.25 10.84
N ASP A 205 13.72 18.26 10.15
CA ASP A 205 13.93 18.23 8.69
C ASP A 205 15.25 17.55 8.28
N THR A 206 16.24 17.53 9.17
CA THR A 206 17.55 16.88 8.93
C THR A 206 17.54 15.40 9.28
N THR A 207 16.80 14.96 10.31
CA THR A 207 16.67 13.54 10.65
C THR A 207 15.78 12.79 9.65
N PRO A 208 16.26 11.74 8.96
CA PRO A 208 15.46 10.94 8.04
C PRO A 208 14.41 10.04 8.71
N ASP A 209 14.54 9.77 10.01
CA ASP A 209 13.80 8.70 10.68
C ASP A 209 13.03 9.19 11.92
N VAL A 210 11.87 9.81 11.69
CA VAL A 210 10.84 9.97 12.75
C VAL A 210 10.03 8.67 12.88
N TYR A 211 10.72 7.53 13.02
CA TYR A 211 10.10 6.26 13.45
C TYR A 211 10.65 5.75 14.77
N LYS A 212 11.66 6.41 15.36
CA LYS A 212 12.14 6.08 16.70
C LYS A 212 11.77 7.17 17.70
N ILE A 213 10.49 7.22 18.10
CA ILE A 213 10.11 7.83 19.39
C ILE A 213 9.07 6.94 20.07
N SER A 214 9.61 6.18 21.03
CA SER A 214 9.02 5.64 22.26
C SER A 214 7.74 4.77 22.20
N ASN A 215 7.95 3.45 22.33
CA ASN A 215 7.41 2.76 23.50
C ASN A 215 8.09 3.28 24.77
#